data_AF-A0A9W9BJB2-F1
#
_entry.id   AF-A0A9W9BJB2-F1
#
_cell.length_a   1.000
_cell.length_b   1.000
_cell.length_c   1.000
_cell.angle_alpha   90.00
_cell.angle_beta   90.00
_cell.angle_gamma   90.00
#
_symmetry.space_group_name_H-M   'P 1'
#
loop_
_entity.id
_entity.type
_entity.pdbx_description
1 polymer ?
#
loop_
_entity_poly.entity_id
_entity_poly.type
_entity_poly.pdbx_seq_one_letter_code
_entity_poly.pdbx_strand_id
1 'polypeptide(L)'
;MPTRVIDVGTDQQHPDKYAVCIVETIPAQTDRYIALTYCWGSKGNNVRTTRSTYSQMLRGFSSEALPRTIQDAIKVTRSLDIRYLWVDALCIIQSEYPGDPGSDWATEAGKMSTYYENAFYTIGASSSRDCDDGFLKARPAQVDPPTQGCDLSVWTTHLY
;
A
#
# COMPACT_ATOMS: atom_id res chain seq x y z
N MET A 1 -6.17 -11.12 -13.17
CA MET A 1 -6.13 -10.13 -12.06
C MET A 1 -6.78 -10.70 -10.81
N PRO A 2 -6.62 -10.09 -9.61
CA PRO A 2 -7.38 -10.44 -8.41
C PRO A 2 -8.87 -10.22 -8.61
N THR A 3 -9.74 -10.98 -7.92
CA THR A 3 -11.20 -10.86 -8.08
C THR A 3 -11.71 -9.44 -7.80
N ARG A 4 -11.03 -8.72 -6.90
CA ARG A 4 -11.32 -7.34 -6.52
C ARG A 4 -10.04 -6.57 -6.39
N VAL A 5 -10.07 -5.30 -6.77
CA VAL A 5 -8.99 -4.34 -6.57
C VAL A 5 -9.57 -3.00 -6.14
N ILE A 6 -8.73 -2.14 -5.56
CA ILE A 6 -9.06 -0.74 -5.30
C ILE A 6 -8.71 0.05 -6.54
N ASP A 7 -9.69 0.73 -7.11
CA ASP A 7 -9.47 1.77 -8.10
C ASP A 7 -9.06 3.05 -7.38
N VAL A 8 -7.79 3.42 -7.53
CA VAL A 8 -7.26 4.66 -6.95
C VAL A 8 -7.35 5.83 -7.93
N GLY A 9 -7.80 5.60 -9.16
CA GLY A 9 -7.74 6.57 -10.25
C GLY A 9 -6.31 6.93 -10.64
N THR A 10 -6.17 7.93 -11.51
CA THR A 10 -4.89 8.58 -11.82
C THR A 10 -4.96 10.05 -11.42
N ASP A 11 -3.80 10.66 -11.14
CA ASP A 11 -3.71 12.07 -10.69
C ASP A 11 -4.33 13.06 -11.70
N GLN A 12 -4.50 12.65 -12.97
CA GLN A 12 -5.12 13.48 -14.00
C GLN A 12 -6.65 13.33 -14.11
N GLN A 13 -7.25 12.30 -13.50
CA GLN A 13 -8.64 11.91 -13.79
C GLN A 13 -9.64 12.19 -12.65
N HIS A 14 -9.18 12.50 -11.44
CA HIS A 14 -10.08 12.63 -10.29
C HIS A 14 -10.11 14.07 -9.70
N PRO A 15 -11.27 14.77 -9.73
CA PRO A 15 -11.42 16.08 -9.08
C PRO A 15 -11.36 15.99 -7.55
N ASP A 16 -11.65 14.81 -6.99
CA ASP A 16 -11.42 14.48 -5.59
C ASP A 16 -10.22 13.55 -5.46
N LYS A 17 -9.10 14.11 -5.00
CA LYS A 17 -7.83 13.40 -4.78
C LYS A 17 -7.98 12.22 -3.82
N TYR A 18 -8.97 12.20 -2.95
CA TYR A 18 -9.06 11.20 -1.89
C TYR A 18 -10.08 10.11 -2.18
N ALA A 19 -10.94 10.29 -3.17
CA ALA A 19 -11.92 9.30 -3.56
C ALA A 19 -11.23 8.04 -4.13
N VAL A 20 -11.63 6.87 -3.61
CA VAL A 20 -11.26 5.54 -4.09
C VAL A 20 -12.47 4.62 -4.00
N CYS A 21 -12.50 3.53 -4.76
CA CYS A 21 -13.56 2.52 -4.65
C CYS A 21 -13.01 1.10 -4.85
N ILE A 22 -13.73 0.11 -4.34
CA ILE A 22 -13.50 -1.28 -4.73
C ILE A 22 -14.17 -1.52 -6.08
N VAL A 23 -13.48 -2.22 -6.97
CA VAL A 23 -14.03 -2.70 -8.24
C VAL A 23 -13.85 -4.21 -8.33
N GLU A 24 -14.90 -4.88 -8.82
CA GLU A 24 -14.86 -6.30 -9.17
C GLU A 24 -14.24 -6.46 -10.55
N THR A 25 -13.31 -7.40 -10.70
CA THR A 25 -12.66 -7.68 -11.98
C THR A 25 -13.37 -8.82 -12.70
N ILE A 26 -13.22 -8.85 -14.03
CA ILE A 26 -13.67 -9.98 -14.84
C ILE A 26 -12.51 -10.97 -15.08
N PRO A 27 -12.77 -12.28 -15.30
CA PRO A 27 -11.71 -13.28 -15.48
C PRO A 27 -10.70 -12.97 -16.60
N ALA A 28 -11.14 -12.28 -17.65
CA ALA A 28 -10.30 -11.89 -18.80
C ALA A 28 -9.52 -10.59 -18.59
N GLN A 29 -9.66 -9.93 -17.44
CA GLN A 29 -9.01 -8.65 -17.18
C GLN A 29 -7.52 -8.82 -16.88
N THR A 30 -6.70 -8.02 -17.56
CA THR A 30 -5.22 -8.11 -17.54
C THR A 30 -4.54 -6.78 -17.24
N ASP A 31 -5.27 -5.82 -16.66
CA ASP A 31 -4.70 -4.54 -16.25
C ASP A 31 -3.60 -4.71 -15.18
N ARG A 32 -2.65 -3.76 -15.18
CA ARG A 32 -1.60 -3.70 -14.18
C ARG A 32 -2.17 -3.27 -12.83
N TYR A 33 -1.71 -3.93 -11.78
CA TYR A 33 -2.02 -3.59 -10.40
C TYR A 33 -0.79 -3.74 -9.52
N ILE A 34 -0.79 -3.04 -8.41
CA ILE A 34 0.20 -3.19 -7.34
C ILE A 34 -0.41 -3.98 -6.21
N ALA A 35 0.36 -4.86 -5.57
CA ALA A 35 -0.03 -5.51 -4.32
C ALA A 35 0.65 -4.83 -3.11
N LEU A 36 -0.07 -4.73 -1.99
CA LEU A 36 0.49 -4.26 -0.72
C LEU A 36 0.65 -5.42 0.26
N THR A 37 1.86 -5.60 0.80
CA THR A 37 2.11 -6.44 1.96
C THR A 37 2.54 -5.58 3.15
N TYR A 38 1.83 -5.74 4.28
CA TYR A 38 2.01 -4.91 5.47
C TYR A 38 1.54 -5.65 6.72
N CYS A 39 1.98 -5.19 7.90
CA CYS A 39 1.42 -5.65 9.16
C CYS A 39 0.12 -4.91 9.44
N TRP A 40 -0.98 -5.64 9.60
CA TRP A 40 -2.26 -5.03 9.99
C TRP A 40 -2.15 -4.40 11.38
N GLY A 41 -1.45 -5.06 12.31
CA GLY A 41 -1.36 -4.62 13.71
C GLY A 41 -2.55 -5.07 14.55
N SER A 42 -2.42 -4.97 15.87
CA SER A 42 -3.40 -5.48 16.85
C SER A 42 -4.35 -4.41 17.39
N LYS A 43 -4.12 -3.14 17.04
CA LYS A 43 -4.93 -2.01 17.51
C LYS A 43 -6.10 -1.82 16.53
N GLY A 44 -7.31 -1.63 17.05
CA GLY A 44 -8.58 -1.74 16.32
C GLY A 44 -8.86 -0.74 15.18
N ASN A 45 -7.84 -0.11 14.60
CA ASN A 45 -7.97 0.80 13.46
C ASN A 45 -7.87 0.10 12.10
N ASN A 46 -7.83 -1.23 12.07
CA ASN A 46 -7.74 -2.03 10.85
C ASN A 46 -9.05 -1.90 10.07
N VAL A 47 -9.10 -0.96 9.11
CA VAL A 47 -10.22 -0.86 8.18
C VAL A 47 -10.23 -2.10 7.31
N ARG A 48 -11.36 -2.80 7.32
CA ARG A 48 -11.58 -4.03 6.58
C ARG A 48 -12.94 -4.05 5.92
N THR A 49 -13.01 -4.72 4.79
CA THR A 49 -14.28 -4.96 4.10
C THR A 49 -15.01 -6.10 4.78
N THR A 50 -16.24 -5.86 5.21
CA THR A 50 -17.18 -6.88 5.69
C THR A 50 -18.37 -6.92 4.73
N ARG A 51 -19.25 -7.91 4.88
CA ARG A 51 -20.47 -8.00 4.07
C ARG A 51 -21.34 -6.73 4.19
N SER A 52 -21.41 -6.15 5.39
CA SER A 52 -22.15 -4.93 5.67
C SER A 52 -21.54 -3.68 5.03
N THR A 53 -20.20 -3.57 4.97
CA THR A 53 -19.52 -2.40 4.39
C THR A 53 -19.25 -2.50 2.90
N TYR A 54 -19.31 -3.71 2.32
CA TYR A 54 -18.94 -3.97 0.93
C TYR A 54 -19.67 -3.09 -0.09
N SER A 55 -21.01 -3.01 0.00
CA SER A 55 -21.83 -2.21 -0.92
C SER A 55 -21.48 -0.71 -0.87
N GLN A 56 -21.08 -0.19 0.30
CA GLN A 56 -20.61 1.18 0.43
C GLN A 56 -19.23 1.35 -0.21
N MET A 57 -18.31 0.41 0.01
CA MET A 57 -16.96 0.48 -0.54
C MET A 57 -16.92 0.39 -2.08
N LEU A 58 -17.89 -0.30 -2.70
CA LEU A 58 -18.08 -0.30 -4.16
C LEU A 58 -18.49 1.08 -4.71
N ARG A 59 -19.30 1.85 -3.96
CA ARG A 59 -19.75 3.20 -4.38
C ARG A 59 -18.66 4.26 -4.21
N GLY A 60 -17.65 3.96 -3.40
CA GLY A 60 -16.53 4.84 -3.12
C GLY A 60 -16.49 5.31 -1.67
N PHE A 61 -15.28 5.63 -1.23
CA PHE A 61 -14.95 6.06 0.12
C PHE A 61 -13.71 6.96 0.10
N SER A 62 -13.52 7.75 1.16
CA SER A 62 -12.31 8.56 1.31
C SER A 62 -11.14 7.69 1.75
N SER A 63 -10.05 7.76 0.99
CA SER A 63 -8.76 7.18 1.37
C SER A 63 -8.21 7.76 2.67
N GLU A 64 -8.61 8.96 3.09
CA GLU A 64 -8.17 9.55 4.38
C GLU A 64 -8.69 8.78 5.59
N ALA A 65 -9.79 8.04 5.44
CA ALA A 65 -10.32 7.17 6.49
C ALA A 65 -9.54 5.86 6.64
N LEU A 66 -8.59 5.58 5.75
CA LEU A 66 -7.79 4.36 5.77
C LEU A 66 -6.57 4.52 6.68
N PRO A 67 -6.01 3.41 7.20
CA PRO A 67 -4.71 3.42 7.86
C PRO A 67 -3.62 4.05 7.00
N ARG A 68 -2.66 4.70 7.66
CA ARG A 68 -1.61 5.49 7.00
C ARG A 68 -0.78 4.67 6.01
N THR A 69 -0.53 3.40 6.31
CA THR A 69 0.17 2.48 5.41
C THR A 69 -0.58 2.26 4.09
N ILE A 70 -1.92 2.18 4.13
CA ILE A 70 -2.73 2.05 2.91
C ILE A 70 -2.77 3.39 2.17
N GLN A 71 -2.87 4.52 2.88
CA GLN A 71 -2.80 5.84 2.26
C GLN A 71 -1.49 6.06 1.49
N ASP A 72 -0.36 5.66 2.09
CA ASP A 72 0.95 5.76 1.47
C ASP A 72 1.06 4.84 0.25
N ALA A 73 0.51 3.62 0.32
CA ALA A 73 0.44 2.71 -0.83
C ALA A 73 -0.36 3.33 -1.99
N ILE A 74 -1.51 3.95 -1.71
CA ILE A 74 -2.32 4.66 -2.72
C ILE A 74 -1.50 5.77 -3.40
N LYS A 75 -0.75 6.57 -2.63
CA LYS A 75 0.11 7.64 -3.19
C LYS A 75 1.19 7.07 -4.10
N VAL A 76 1.87 6.00 -3.68
CA VAL A 76 2.90 5.33 -4.49
C VAL A 76 2.28 4.79 -5.77
N THR A 77 1.14 4.11 -5.68
CA THR A 77 0.44 3.55 -6.84
C THR A 77 0.10 4.61 -7.88
N ARG A 78 -0.45 5.76 -7.45
CA ARG A 78 -0.72 6.91 -8.34
C ARG A 78 0.55 7.52 -8.91
N SER A 79 1.61 7.64 -8.12
CA SER A 79 2.89 8.20 -8.54
C SER A 79 3.62 7.34 -9.58
N LEU A 80 3.29 6.04 -9.63
CA LEU A 80 3.78 5.10 -10.64
C LEU A 80 2.85 4.99 -11.87
N ASP A 81 1.83 5.86 -11.96
CA ASP A 81 0.82 5.88 -13.01
C ASP A 81 0.09 4.52 -13.18
N ILE A 82 -0.16 3.84 -12.05
CA ILE A 82 -0.93 2.61 -12.00
C ILE A 82 -2.24 2.89 -11.29
N ARG A 83 -3.34 2.43 -11.89
CA ARG A 83 -4.70 2.71 -11.41
C ARG A 83 -5.17 1.77 -10.29
N TYR A 84 -4.67 0.55 -10.25
CA TYR A 84 -5.21 -0.50 -9.39
C TYR A 84 -4.25 -0.89 -8.27
N LEU A 85 -4.78 -0.96 -7.05
CA LEU A 85 -4.09 -1.42 -5.85
C LEU A 85 -4.85 -2.59 -5.24
N TRP A 86 -4.14 -3.66 -4.90
CA TRP A 86 -4.68 -4.80 -4.18
C TRP A 86 -4.19 -4.76 -2.73
N VAL A 87 -5.15 -4.78 -1.79
CA VAL A 87 -4.91 -4.82 -0.34
C VAL A 87 -5.82 -5.90 0.24
N ASP A 88 -5.25 -6.90 0.88
CA ASP A 88 -5.98 -8.05 1.45
C ASP A 88 -7.17 -7.67 2.35
N ALA A 89 -6.98 -6.73 3.29
CA ALA A 89 -8.01 -6.27 4.22
C ALA A 89 -9.22 -5.64 3.53
N LEU A 90 -9.03 -5.05 2.34
CA LEU A 90 -10.07 -4.34 1.59
C LEU A 90 -10.62 -5.19 0.43
N CYS A 91 -9.77 -5.95 -0.26
CA CYS A 91 -10.14 -6.72 -1.44
C CYS A 91 -10.70 -8.12 -1.11
N ILE A 92 -10.59 -8.56 0.14
CA ILE A 92 -11.19 -9.81 0.63
C ILE A 92 -12.27 -9.45 1.65
N ILE A 93 -13.48 -9.98 1.46
CA ILE A 93 -14.56 -9.82 2.45
C ILE A 93 -14.22 -10.63 3.70
N GLN A 94 -13.96 -9.91 4.77
CA GLN A 94 -13.60 -10.45 6.07
C GLN A 94 -14.85 -10.86 6.87
N SER A 95 -14.65 -11.77 7.82
CA SER A 95 -15.66 -12.17 8.80
C SER A 95 -16.11 -10.96 9.65
N GLU A 96 -17.42 -10.77 9.75
CA GLU A 96 -18.02 -9.69 10.53
C GLU A 96 -17.99 -9.97 12.03
N TYR A 97 -18.22 -11.24 12.42
CA TYR A 97 -18.20 -11.71 13.80
C TYR A 97 -17.66 -13.14 13.90
N PRO A 98 -17.15 -13.58 15.07
CA PRO A 98 -16.63 -14.93 15.26
C PRO A 98 -17.67 -16.01 14.88
N GLY A 99 -17.31 -16.89 13.95
CA GLY A 99 -18.21 -17.95 13.47
C GLY A 99 -19.10 -17.56 12.28
N ASP A 100 -18.91 -16.40 11.65
CA ASP A 100 -19.56 -16.05 10.37
C ASP A 100 -19.10 -17.01 9.26
N PRO A 101 -20.00 -17.82 8.67
CA PRO A 101 -19.65 -18.81 7.66
C PRO A 101 -19.47 -18.22 6.26
N GLY A 102 -19.80 -16.94 6.04
CA GLY A 102 -19.82 -16.37 4.69
C GLY A 102 -18.72 -15.32 4.44
N SER A 103 -17.57 -15.42 5.10
CA SER A 103 -16.39 -14.65 4.68
C SER A 103 -15.77 -15.25 3.42
N ASP A 104 -15.21 -14.41 2.56
CA ASP A 104 -14.58 -14.84 1.30
C ASP A 104 -13.16 -15.38 1.50
N TRP A 105 -12.66 -15.32 2.73
CA TRP A 105 -11.28 -15.62 3.08
C TRP A 105 -10.80 -16.98 2.55
N ALA A 106 -11.58 -18.05 2.74
CA ALA A 106 -11.17 -19.40 2.32
C ALA A 106 -10.90 -19.50 0.82
N THR A 107 -11.71 -18.82 0.00
CA THR A 107 -11.59 -18.82 -1.46
C THR A 107 -10.44 -17.93 -1.92
N GLU A 108 -10.31 -16.75 -1.33
CA GLU A 108 -9.32 -15.76 -1.78
C GLU A 108 -7.91 -16.05 -1.24
N ALA A 109 -7.79 -16.62 -0.03
CA ALA A 109 -6.51 -17.05 0.53
C ALA A 109 -5.83 -18.11 -0.34
N GLY A 110 -6.60 -19.03 -0.94
CA GLY A 110 -6.07 -20.03 -1.88
C GLY A 110 -5.50 -19.44 -3.18
N LYS A 111 -5.88 -18.21 -3.53
CA LYS A 111 -5.42 -17.49 -4.73
C LYS A 111 -4.38 -16.41 -4.43
N MET A 112 -4.13 -16.14 -3.16
CA MET A 112 -3.30 -15.02 -2.71
C MET A 112 -1.88 -15.09 -3.26
N SER A 113 -1.29 -16.29 -3.34
CA SER A 113 0.02 -16.50 -3.97
C SER A 113 0.03 -16.03 -5.43
N THR A 114 -0.99 -16.40 -6.20
CA THR A 114 -1.17 -15.98 -7.58
C THR A 114 -1.34 -14.46 -7.70
N TYR A 115 -1.99 -13.80 -6.73
CA TYR A 115 -2.15 -12.34 -6.73
C TYR A 115 -0.82 -11.61 -6.50
N TYR A 116 0.02 -12.10 -5.59
CA TYR A 116 1.35 -11.52 -5.42
C TYR A 116 2.27 -11.80 -6.61
N GLU A 117 2.23 -13.02 -7.15
CA GLU A 117 3.06 -13.43 -8.29
C GLU A 117 2.77 -12.63 -9.56
N ASN A 118 1.50 -12.30 -9.79
CA ASN A 118 1.07 -11.57 -11.00
C ASN A 118 0.96 -10.04 -10.78
N ALA A 119 1.33 -9.53 -9.61
CA ALA A 119 1.35 -8.09 -9.37
C ALA A 119 2.48 -7.44 -10.17
N PHE A 120 2.24 -6.26 -10.73
CA PHE A 120 3.27 -5.53 -11.47
C PHE A 120 4.40 -5.06 -10.55
N TYR A 121 4.03 -4.60 -9.34
CA TYR A 121 4.94 -4.41 -8.22
C TYR A 121 4.26 -4.86 -6.93
N THR A 122 5.08 -5.25 -5.95
CA THR A 122 4.64 -5.45 -4.57
C THR A 122 5.30 -4.42 -3.67
N ILE A 123 4.50 -3.62 -2.97
CA ILE A 123 4.98 -2.69 -1.94
C ILE A 123 5.07 -3.46 -0.63
N GLY A 124 6.27 -3.51 -0.05
CA GLY A 124 6.49 -4.06 1.28
C GLY A 124 6.66 -2.95 2.32
N ALA A 125 5.67 -2.77 3.20
CA ALA A 125 5.74 -1.81 4.30
C ALA A 125 6.52 -2.38 5.51
N SER A 126 7.78 -2.78 5.29
CA SER A 126 8.63 -3.42 6.32
C SER A 126 9.09 -2.45 7.42
N SER A 127 9.04 -1.14 7.18
CA SER A 127 9.44 -0.09 8.12
C SER A 127 8.32 0.36 9.07
N SER A 128 7.08 -0.11 8.85
CA SER A 128 5.92 0.19 9.69
C SER A 128 5.67 -0.93 10.71
N ARG A 129 5.48 -0.57 11.98
CA ARG A 129 5.18 -1.56 13.05
C ARG A 129 3.74 -2.08 12.99
N ASP A 130 2.83 -1.26 12.48
CA ASP A 130 1.41 -1.53 12.30
C ASP A 130 0.87 -0.69 11.12
N CYS A 131 -0.42 -0.80 10.82
CA CYS A 131 -1.03 -0.09 9.69
C CYS A 131 -1.09 1.44 9.86
N ASP A 132 -0.93 1.96 11.09
CA ASP A 132 -1.10 3.38 11.42
C ASP A 132 0.22 4.18 11.29
N ASP A 133 1.37 3.51 11.36
CA ASP A 133 2.70 4.16 11.29
C ASP A 133 2.99 4.77 9.91
N GLY A 134 2.55 4.10 8.83
CA GLY A 134 2.91 4.45 7.46
C GLY A 134 4.38 4.17 7.13
N PHE A 135 4.75 4.28 5.86
CA PHE A 135 6.10 3.99 5.39
C PHE A 135 6.76 5.17 4.64
N LEU A 136 5.99 6.18 4.22
CA LEU A 136 6.53 7.40 3.63
C LEU A 136 6.87 8.42 4.74
N LYS A 137 7.95 8.14 5.46
CA LYS A 137 8.50 9.06 6.47
C LYS A 137 9.44 10.07 5.80
N ALA A 138 9.39 11.32 6.24
CA ALA A 138 10.34 12.33 5.77
C ALA A 138 11.76 11.88 6.12
N ARG A 139 12.66 11.87 5.13
CA ARG A 139 14.08 11.64 5.40
C ARG A 139 14.60 12.84 6.20
N PRO A 140 15.19 12.65 7.39
CA PRO A 140 15.84 13.77 8.07
C PRO A 140 16.90 14.34 7.14
N ALA A 141 17.02 15.68 7.12
CA ALA A 141 18.06 16.35 6.36
C ALA A 141 19.41 15.71 6.75
N GLN A 142 20.13 15.19 5.76
CA GLN A 142 21.46 14.68 5.98
C GLN A 142 22.32 15.91 6.26
N VAL A 143 22.56 16.19 7.54
CA VAL A 143 23.61 17.13 7.91
C VAL A 143 24.89 16.38 7.63
N ASP A 144 25.41 16.55 6.42
CA ASP A 144 26.74 16.03 6.12
C ASP A 144 27.68 16.60 7.18
N PRO A 145 28.45 15.77 7.90
CA PRO A 145 29.44 16.30 8.82
C PRO A 145 30.33 17.25 8.01
N PRO A 146 30.73 18.41 8.57
CA PRO A 146 31.63 19.30 7.87
C PRO A 146 32.81 18.46 7.40
N THR A 147 33.05 18.46 6.09
CA THR A 147 34.22 17.83 5.49
C THR A 147 35.41 18.35 6.25
N GLN A 148 35.99 17.52 7.13
CA GLN A 148 37.32 17.78 7.64
C GLN A 148 38.18 17.78 6.39
N GLY A 149 38.56 18.96 5.92
CA GLY A 149 39.47 19.10 4.80
C GLY A 149 40.67 18.23 5.12
N CYS A 150 40.97 17.28 4.23
CA CYS A 150 42.21 16.53 4.30
C CYS A 150 43.34 17.56 4.33
N ASP A 151 43.98 17.71 5.49
CA ASP A 151 45.12 18.59 5.62
C ASP A 151 46.25 17.97 4.79
N LEU A 152 46.53 18.58 3.63
CA LEU A 152 47.59 18.14 2.72
C LEU A 152 48.98 18.52 3.26
N SER A 153 49.07 19.19 4.42
CA SER A 153 50.36 19.54 5.06
C SER A 153 51.12 18.32 5.59
N VAL A 154 50.46 17.18 5.78
CA VAL A 154 51.08 15.96 6.34
C VAL A 154 52.03 15.26 5.36
N TRP A 155 52.01 15.62 4.07
CA TRP A 155 52.82 14.98 3.02
C TRP A 155 54.01 15.82 2.51
N THR A 156 54.28 17.01 3.05
CA THR A 156 55.31 17.94 2.51
C THR A 156 56.65 17.93 3.25
N THR A 157 56.90 16.99 4.16
CA THR A 157 58.19 16.92 4.88
C THR A 157 58.83 15.57 4.66
N HIS A 158 59.49 15.34 3.50
CA HIS A 158 60.61 14.41 3.27
C HIS A 158 61.16 14.63 1.85
N LEU A 159 61.65 15.84 1.59
CA LEU A 159 62.59 16.09 0.49
C LEU A 159 63.75 16.87 1.07
N TYR A 160 64.73 16.15 1.64
CA TYR A 160 66.15 16.46 1.65
C TYR A 160 66.94 15.20 2.01
#